data_AF-A0AAV7XSJ4-F1
#
_entry.id   AF-A0AAV7XSJ4-F1
#
_cell.length_a   1.000
_cell.length_b   1.000
_cell.length_c   1.000
_cell.angle_alpha   90.00
_cell.angle_beta   90.00
_cell.angle_gamma   90.00
#
_symmetry.space_group_name_H-M   'P 1'
#
loop_
_entity.id
_entity.type
_entity.pdbx_description
1 polymer ?
#
loop_
_entity_poly.entity_id
_entity_poly.type
_entity_poly.pdbx_seq_one_letter_code
_entity_poly.pdbx_strand_id
1 'polypeptide(L)'
;MLGQLASWSSRGGWKENFFRLELDQPLSYMRKMYPTEWRNVMTRVFNDPERGPPFFPGFYSVQNVSTDYEMKVPPVYFYGNYRATMRAYSRVTRELVACERATLSVVPKSIRRRPHP
;
A
#
# COMPACT_ATOMS: atom_id res chain seq x y z
N MET A 1 1.31 -2.56 -13.01
CA MET A 1 1.70 -2.83 -11.60
C MET A 1 0.97 -4.09 -11.16
N LEU A 2 1.69 -5.00 -10.50
CA LEU A 2 1.16 -6.26 -10.01
C LEU A 2 1.32 -6.32 -8.49
N GLY A 3 0.21 -6.41 -7.78
CA GLY A 3 0.14 -6.65 -6.35
C GLY A 3 -0.28 -8.09 -6.06
N GLN A 4 0.39 -8.73 -5.10
CA GLN A 4 0.07 -10.06 -4.60
C GLN A 4 0.02 -10.03 -3.08
N LEU A 5 -1.02 -10.62 -2.50
CA LEU A 5 -1.12 -10.85 -1.05
C LEU A 5 -1.01 -12.34 -0.75
N ALA A 6 -0.18 -12.66 0.23
CA ALA A 6 -0.11 -13.96 0.86
C ALA A 6 -0.60 -13.87 2.30
N SER A 7 -1.29 -14.90 2.78
CA SER A 7 -1.68 -15.03 4.19
C SER A 7 -0.92 -16.17 4.85
N TRP A 8 -0.60 -16.02 6.12
CA TRP A 8 0.03 -17.09 6.89
C TRP A 8 -1.00 -18.16 7.25
N SER A 9 -0.69 -19.42 6.91
CA SER A 9 -1.55 -20.57 7.18
C SER A 9 -1.40 -21.04 8.63
N SER A 10 -2.48 -21.52 9.24
CA SER A 10 -2.45 -22.18 10.55
C SER A 10 -1.63 -23.47 10.57
N ARG A 11 -1.42 -24.09 9.39
CA ARG A 11 -0.57 -25.28 9.22
C ARG A 11 0.92 -24.94 9.00
N GLY A 12 1.28 -23.66 9.10
CA GLY A 12 2.61 -23.16 8.79
C GLY A 12 2.79 -22.88 7.30
N GLY A 13 3.49 -21.78 6.99
CA GLY A 13 3.80 -21.38 5.62
C GLY A 13 2.91 -20.27 5.05
N TRP A 14 3.40 -19.63 3.99
CA TRP A 14 2.68 -18.59 3.26
C TRP A 14 1.76 -19.22 2.22
N LYS A 15 0.46 -18.96 2.31
CA LYS A 15 -0.49 -19.21 1.23
C LYS A 15 -0.41 -18.04 0.26
N GLU A 16 0.37 -18.22 -0.81
CA GLU A 16 0.58 -17.22 -1.85
C GLU A 16 -0.71 -16.91 -2.63
N ASN A 17 -0.75 -15.73 -3.26
CA ASN A 17 -1.80 -15.32 -4.20
C ASN A 17 -3.23 -15.44 -3.67
N PHE A 18 -3.42 -15.30 -2.35
CA PHE A 18 -4.77 -15.17 -1.77
C PHE A 18 -5.54 -14.01 -2.42
N PHE A 19 -4.82 -12.97 -2.84
CA PHE A 19 -5.35 -11.87 -3.63
C PHE A 19 -4.31 -11.41 -4.65
N ARG A 20 -4.76 -11.13 -5.88
CA ARG A 20 -3.94 -10.59 -6.96
C ARG A 20 -4.62 -9.36 -7.53
N LEU A 21 -3.88 -8.27 -7.59
CA LEU A 21 -4.32 -7.00 -8.16
C LEU A 21 -3.41 -6.63 -9.32
N GLU A 22 -4.00 -6.41 -10.50
CA GLU A 22 -3.27 -5.95 -11.66
C GLU A 22 -3.81 -4.57 -12.06
N LEU A 23 -2.94 -3.57 -12.00
CA LEU A 23 -3.26 -2.18 -12.34
C LEU A 23 -2.42 -1.75 -13.53
N ASP A 24 -3.07 -1.50 -14.65
CA ASP A 24 -2.40 -0.96 -15.83
C ASP A 24 -1.89 0.46 -15.57
N GLN A 25 -2.74 1.33 -15.01
CA GLN A 25 -2.44 2.73 -14.72
C GLN A 25 -2.43 2.99 -13.20
N PRO A 26 -1.39 2.55 -12.47
CA PRO A 26 -1.37 2.64 -11.01
C PRO A 26 -1.45 4.09 -10.51
N LEU A 27 -0.78 5.05 -11.17
CA LEU A 27 -0.79 6.45 -10.78
C LEU A 27 -2.19 7.08 -10.95
N SER A 28 -2.84 6.84 -12.09
CA SER A 28 -4.21 7.30 -12.34
C SER A 28 -5.19 6.70 -11.33
N TYR A 29 -5.01 5.42 -10.99
CA TYR A 29 -5.84 4.74 -9.98
C TYR A 29 -5.67 5.37 -8.60
N MET A 30 -4.42 5.62 -8.17
CA MET A 30 -4.15 6.28 -6.88
C MET A 30 -4.75 7.68 -6.82
N ARG A 31 -4.61 8.50 -7.88
CA ARG A 31 -5.21 9.83 -7.95
C ARG A 31 -6.74 9.80 -7.87
N LYS A 32 -7.39 8.77 -8.42
CA LYS A 32 -8.85 8.62 -8.41
C LYS A 32 -9.38 8.08 -7.09
N MET A 33 -8.70 7.09 -6.50
CA MET A 33 -9.16 6.40 -5.30
C MET A 33 -8.79 7.15 -4.01
N TYR A 34 -7.64 7.84 -4.01
CA TYR A 34 -7.08 8.55 -2.87
C TYR A 34 -6.69 9.98 -3.26
N PRO A 35 -7.66 10.83 -3.67
CA PRO A 35 -7.36 12.15 -4.22
C PRO A 35 -6.72 13.09 -3.18
N THR A 36 -7.14 13.00 -1.91
CA THR A 36 -6.62 13.84 -0.82
C THR A 36 -5.16 13.48 -0.51
N GLU A 37 -4.89 12.18 -0.37
CA GLU A 37 -3.57 11.64 -0.10
C GLU A 37 -2.62 11.92 -1.25
N TRP A 38 -3.07 11.73 -2.50
CA TRP A 38 -2.30 12.08 -3.69
C TRP A 38 -1.88 13.55 -3.67
N ARG A 39 -2.83 14.48 -3.48
CA ARG A 39 -2.53 15.92 -3.45
C ARG A 39 -1.56 16.27 -2.33
N ASN A 40 -1.73 15.69 -1.14
CA ASN A 40 -0.83 15.91 -0.01
C ASN A 40 0.59 15.44 -0.31
N VAL A 41 0.75 14.22 -0.85
CA VAL A 41 2.05 13.67 -1.23
C VAL A 41 2.70 14.53 -2.32
N MET A 42 1.96 14.87 -3.37
CA MET A 42 2.49 15.66 -4.49
C MET A 42 2.90 17.08 -4.07
N THR A 43 2.13 17.72 -3.17
CA THR A 43 2.50 19.01 -2.57
C THR A 43 3.79 18.88 -1.75
N ARG A 44 3.96 17.81 -0.97
CA ARG A 44 5.15 17.63 -0.12
C ARG A 44 6.42 17.31 -0.92
N VAL A 45 6.30 16.55 -2.00
CA VAL A 45 7.45 16.12 -2.81
C VAL A 45 7.80 17.14 -3.90
N PHE A 46 6.81 17.76 -4.53
CA PHE A 46 7.00 18.59 -5.72
C PHE A 46 6.54 20.04 -5.56
N ASN A 47 5.96 20.41 -4.41
CA ASN A 47 5.29 21.70 -4.20
C ASN A 47 4.16 21.98 -5.23
N ASP A 48 3.55 20.91 -5.76
CA ASP A 48 2.47 20.97 -6.74
C ASP A 48 1.45 19.85 -6.45
N PRO A 49 0.23 20.16 -5.99
CA PRO A 49 -0.79 19.16 -5.65
C PRO A 49 -1.34 18.39 -6.87
N GLU A 50 -1.24 18.96 -8.06
CA GLU A 50 -1.74 18.36 -9.30
C GLU A 50 -0.63 17.65 -10.10
N ARG A 51 0.58 17.58 -9.52
CA ARG A 51 1.72 16.92 -10.16
C ARG A 51 1.32 15.52 -10.59
N GLY A 52 1.53 15.26 -11.88
CA GLY A 52 1.34 13.97 -12.51
C GLY A 52 2.62 13.47 -13.18
N PRO A 53 2.57 12.27 -13.77
CA PRO A 53 3.66 11.77 -14.60
C PRO A 53 3.92 12.68 -15.82
N PRO A 54 5.14 12.71 -16.36
CA PRO A 54 6.29 11.89 -15.97
C PRO A 54 7.03 12.40 -14.71
N PHE A 55 7.50 11.45 -13.90
CA PHE A 55 8.45 11.70 -12.81
C PHE A 55 9.85 11.39 -13.34
N PHE A 56 10.75 12.36 -13.27
CA PHE A 56 12.10 12.23 -13.81
C PHE A 56 13.00 11.42 -12.86
N PRO A 57 14.08 10.78 -13.34
CA PRO A 57 15.04 10.13 -12.46
C PRO A 57 15.61 11.13 -11.43
N GLY A 58 15.63 10.74 -10.16
CA GLY A 58 16.10 11.60 -9.08
C GLY A 58 15.76 11.01 -7.72
N PHE A 59 16.17 11.72 -6.66
CA PHE A 59 15.84 11.37 -5.29
C PHE A 59 14.61 12.15 -4.83
N TYR A 60 13.63 11.43 -4.30
CA TYR A 60 12.41 11.99 -3.75
C TYR A 60 12.32 11.66 -2.27
N SER A 61 12.00 12.66 -1.45
CA SER A 61 11.82 12.50 -0.01
C SER A 61 10.46 13.05 0.38
N VAL A 62 9.72 12.29 1.18
CA VAL A 62 8.49 12.74 1.83
C VAL A 62 8.65 12.54 3.34
N GLN A 63 8.30 13.55 4.12
CA GLN A 63 8.43 13.52 5.59
C GLN A 63 7.09 13.88 6.23
N ASN A 64 6.86 13.37 7.45
CA ASN A 64 5.68 13.65 8.26
C ASN A 64 4.35 13.27 7.58
N VAL A 65 4.28 12.03 7.07
CA VAL A 65 3.03 11.47 6.54
C VAL A 65 2.25 10.86 7.70
N SER A 66 1.15 11.52 8.09
CA SER A 66 0.12 10.95 8.94
C SER A 66 -1.14 10.74 8.09
N THR A 67 -1.71 9.54 8.16
CA THR A 67 -2.96 9.23 7.48
C THR A 67 -3.94 8.64 8.48
N ASP A 68 -5.03 9.34 8.74
CA ASP A 68 -6.15 8.81 9.51
C ASP A 68 -6.98 7.92 8.58
N TYR A 69 -6.71 6.62 8.63
CA TYR A 69 -7.33 5.66 7.73
C TYR A 69 -8.35 4.81 8.46
N GLU A 70 -9.63 5.20 8.38
CA GLU A 70 -10.74 4.36 8.84
C GLU A 70 -11.04 3.27 7.80
N MET A 71 -10.20 2.24 7.74
CA MET A 71 -10.48 1.09 6.88
C MET A 71 -11.59 0.26 7.51
N LYS A 72 -12.79 0.26 6.90
CA LYS A 72 -13.75 -0.82 7.13
C LYS A 72 -13.13 -2.10 6.59
N VAL A 73 -12.48 -2.88 7.46
CA VAL A 73 -11.82 -4.14 7.10
C VAL A 73 -12.87 -5.04 6.44
N PRO A 74 -12.72 -5.37 5.14
CA PRO A 74 -13.65 -6.27 4.49
C PRO A 74 -13.69 -7.60 5.26
N PRO A 75 -14.85 -8.24 5.46
CA PRO A 75 -14.98 -9.46 6.27
C PRO A 75 -14.15 -10.65 5.77
N VAL A 76 -13.51 -10.52 4.60
CA VAL A 76 -12.62 -11.49 3.98
C VAL A 76 -11.23 -11.51 4.65
N TYR A 77 -10.84 -10.46 5.38
CA TYR A 77 -9.55 -10.39 6.08
C TYR A 77 -9.69 -10.81 7.55
N PHE A 78 -9.25 -12.04 7.84
CA PHE A 78 -9.18 -12.57 9.19
C PHE A 78 -7.98 -11.99 9.97
N TYR A 79 -7.98 -12.19 11.29
CA TYR A 79 -6.78 -11.90 12.08
C TYR A 79 -5.62 -12.80 11.67
N GLY A 80 -4.42 -12.24 11.59
CA GLY A 80 -3.22 -12.98 11.20
C GLY A 80 -2.17 -12.14 10.49
N ASN A 81 -1.14 -12.84 10.02
CA ASN A 81 -0.02 -12.24 9.30
C ASN A 81 -0.23 -12.33 7.80
N TYR A 82 0.04 -11.23 7.12
CA TYR A 82 -0.08 -11.05 5.69
C TYR A 82 1.24 -10.56 5.12
N ARG A 83 1.49 -10.90 3.87
CA ARG A 83 2.63 -10.42 3.11
C ARG A 83 2.15 -9.84 1.80
N ALA A 84 2.34 -8.55 1.61
CA ALA A 84 2.09 -7.87 0.36
C ALA A 84 3.39 -7.80 -0.45
N THR A 85 3.33 -8.22 -1.71
CA THR A 85 4.42 -8.01 -2.68
C THR A 85 3.87 -7.16 -3.82
N MET A 86 4.52 -6.03 -4.08
CA MET A 86 4.19 -5.13 -5.18
C MET A 86 5.34 -5.10 -6.18
N ARG A 87 5.01 -5.22 -7.46
CA ARG A 87 5.95 -5.12 -8.57
C ARG A 87 5.44 -4.10 -9.57
N ALA A 88 6.27 -3.10 -9.84
CA ALA A 88 6.01 -2.12 -10.88
C ALA A 88 6.87 -2.43 -12.11
N TYR A 89 6.25 -2.40 -13.28
CA TYR A 89 6.90 -2.64 -14.55
C TYR A 89 6.83 -1.39 -15.41
N SER A 90 7.90 -1.11 -16.16
CA SER A 90 7.92 -0.09 -17.20
C SER A 90 6.90 -0.46 -18.27
N ARG A 91 6.05 0.49 -18.66
CA ARG A 91 5.09 0.26 -19.76
C ARG A 91 5.78 0.09 -21.11
N VAL A 92 6.94 0.72 -21.29
CA VAL A 92 7.65 0.76 -22.58
C VAL A 92 8.54 -0.48 -22.73
N THR A 93 9.42 -0.72 -21.76
CA THR A 93 10.42 -1.81 -21.84
C THR A 93 9.93 -3.13 -21.24
N ARG A 94 8.80 -3.13 -20.52
CA ARG A 94 8.29 -4.25 -19.72
C ARG A 94 9.25 -4.74 -18.64
N GLU A 95 10.29 -3.97 -18.33
CA GLU A 95 11.25 -4.30 -17.28
C GLU A 95 10.71 -3.94 -15.89
N LEU A 96 11.19 -4.66 -14.88
CA LEU A 96 10.85 -4.39 -13.49
C LEU A 96 11.55 -3.11 -13.03
N VAL A 97 10.78 -2.08 -12.70
CA VAL A 97 11.29 -0.77 -12.25
C VAL A 97 11.30 -0.61 -10.74
N ALA A 98 10.39 -1.30 -10.04
CA ALA A 98 10.35 -1.30 -8.58
C ALA A 98 9.77 -2.62 -8.05
N CYS A 99 10.28 -3.06 -6.90
CA CYS A 99 9.77 -4.21 -6.18
C CYS A 99 9.77 -3.91 -4.69
N GLU A 100 8.59 -3.98 -4.07
CA GLU A 100 8.40 -3.73 -2.66
C GLU A 100 7.73 -4.93 -2.00
N ARG A 101 8.11 -5.18 -0.75
CA ARG A 101 7.50 -6.24 0.05
C ARG A 101 7.26 -5.74 1.47
N ALA A 102 6.02 -5.85 1.91
CA ALA A 102 5.60 -5.46 3.24
C ALA A 102 4.96 -6.65 3.96
N THR A 103 5.18 -6.72 5.26
CA THR A 103 4.51 -7.67 6.16
C THR A 103 3.53 -6.90 7.03
N LEU A 104 2.26 -7.32 7.01
CA LEU A 104 1.18 -6.70 7.77
C LEU A 104 0.66 -7.70 8.79
N SER A 105 0.39 -7.24 10.02
CA SER A 105 -0.24 -8.06 11.06
C SER A 105 -1.59 -7.45 11.41
N VAL A 106 -2.66 -8.20 11.21
CA VAL A 106 -4.01 -7.79 11.60
C VAL A 106 -4.30 -8.43 12.95
N VAL A 107 -4.40 -7.61 13.99
CA VAL A 107 -4.65 -8.05 15.37
C VAL A 107 -5.97 -7.49 15.90
N PRO A 108 -6.62 -8.17 16.85
CA PRO A 108 -7.80 -7.63 17.51
C PRO A 108 -7.47 -6.30 18.18
N LYS A 109 -8.45 -5.38 18.19
CA LYS A 109 -8.31 -4.12 18.94
C LYS A 109 -8.11 -4.46 20.41
N SER A 110 -6.91 -4.22 20.94
CA SER A 110 -6.65 -4.42 22.37
C SER A 110 -7.45 -3.37 23.15
N ILE A 111 -8.43 -3.80 23.95
CA ILE A 111 -9.03 -2.94 24.96
C ILE A 111 -7.95 -2.73 26.02
N ARG A 112 -7.27 -1.57 26.01
CA ARG A 112 -6.48 -1.14 27.17
C ARG A 112 -7.45 -0.98 28.34
N ARG A 113 -7.56 -1.99 29.20
CA ARG A 113 -8.16 -1.81 30.52
C ARG A 113 -7.28 -0.79 31.23
N ARG A 114 -7.81 0.42 31.47
CA ARG A 114 -7.15 1.35 32.38
C ARG A 114 -7.02 0.63 33.73
N PRO A 115 -5.88 0.69 34.42
CA PRO A 115 -5.85 0.28 35.82
C PRO A 115 -6.94 1.07 36.54
N HIS A 116 -7.85 0.38 37.24
CA HIS A 116 -8.75 1.05 38.16
C HIS A 116 -7.91 1.70 39.28
N PRO A 117 -8.30 2.91 39.73
CA PRO A 117 -7.61 3.64 40.79
C PRO A 117 -7.55 2.85 42.10
#